data_AF-A0A382E4E4-F1
#
_entry.id   AF-A0A382E4E4-F1
#
_cell.length_a   1.000
_cell.length_b   1.000
_cell.length_c   1.000
_cell.angle_alpha   90.00
_cell.angle_beta   90.00
_cell.angle_gamma   90.00
#
_symmetry.space_group_name_H-M   'P 1'
#
loop_
_entity.id
_entity.type
_entity.pdbx_description
1 polymer ?
#
loop_
_entity_poly.entity_id
_entity_poly.type
_entity_poly.pdbx_seq_one_letter_code
_entity_poly.pdbx_strand_id
1 'polypeptide(L)'
;MSLLTLVTSVVASDRARSFRHDVLPVLSKAGCNSGGCHGALAGKGGFRLSLNAYDPATDHYNITRENRGRRIEYADPARSLFVIKPTAAVRHKGGKILHEDSDDYKLLIEWIQQGAPGPSTDDTELNRIELSPALSQLKKGDTQPLTVHAFFSDGTKRDVTRWARFTSTDATVAEVDEATGFAKVIGYGEGAISVWYSGQIALARITSPWPSVIPDEVFARTPKRNIIDKRVIEQLRRLNLKPSNPSSDSEFIRRVYLDVVGMLPTPEETMVFLADTSDTKRDDLIEKLLAQPEFVDYWAYRLSDLFLISSKKLRPQALKIYYDWLRGEIEKITPWDQLVRQVVAAKGDTLKNGAANFYSIHQDPETMAENVSQAFMSLSINCAKCHNHPLEKWTNDQYYSFANLFARVRAKGWGGDARSGDGARTLFIADRGDLIQPRTGKPQPPAPLDGQAIASDSTEDRREALADWLTSPENPYFTRSIANRVWANFFGRGIVEPVDDLRTSNPASNEPLLHAISEHLAKNNYDLKSLMRLILRSETYRRSSTPLP
;
A
#
# COMPACT_ATOMS: atom_id res chain seq x y z
N MET A 1 43.84 -48.65 1.33
CA MET A 1 42.84 -48.62 2.41
C MET A 1 43.21 -47.47 3.34
N SER A 2 42.67 -46.28 3.11
CA SER A 2 42.79 -45.15 4.03
C SER A 2 41.38 -44.77 4.44
N LEU A 3 41.03 -45.02 5.71
CA LEU A 3 39.79 -44.57 6.30
C LEU A 3 39.80 -43.04 6.36
N LEU A 4 38.85 -42.40 5.65
CA LEU A 4 38.46 -41.03 5.91
C LEU A 4 37.59 -41.00 7.17
N THR A 5 38.11 -40.44 8.25
CA THR A 5 37.33 -40.11 9.44
C THR A 5 36.56 -38.83 9.15
N LEU A 6 35.25 -38.94 8.87
CA LEU A 6 34.35 -37.79 8.89
C LEU A 6 34.18 -37.34 10.35
N VAL A 7 34.77 -36.20 10.70
CA VAL A 7 34.43 -35.50 11.95
C VAL A 7 33.22 -34.61 11.64
N THR A 8 32.02 -35.12 11.91
CA THR A 8 30.82 -34.28 12.00
C THR A 8 30.85 -33.54 13.33
N SER A 9 31.29 -32.28 13.31
CA SER A 9 31.12 -31.38 14.45
C SER A 9 29.65 -30.96 14.53
N VAL A 10 28.85 -31.65 15.36
CA VAL A 10 27.57 -31.11 15.84
C VAL A 10 27.93 -30.02 16.86
N VAL A 11 28.01 -28.78 16.40
CA VAL A 11 28.03 -27.64 17.32
C VAL A 11 26.59 -27.43 17.77
N ALA A 12 26.26 -27.97 18.95
CA ALA A 12 25.09 -27.50 19.69
C ALA A 12 25.29 -26.00 19.92
N SER A 13 24.43 -25.17 19.32
CA SER A 13 24.50 -23.73 19.47
C SER A 13 24.12 -23.37 20.92
N ASP A 14 25.12 -22.99 21.72
CA ASP A 14 25.04 -22.52 23.12
C ASP A 14 24.26 -21.19 23.29
N ARG A 15 23.51 -20.78 22.27
CA ARG A 15 22.76 -19.54 22.23
C ARG A 15 21.35 -19.75 22.79
N ALA A 16 20.97 -18.90 23.74
CA ALA A 16 19.59 -18.83 24.22
C ALA A 16 18.62 -18.57 23.07
N ARG A 17 17.55 -19.38 22.98
CA ARG A 17 16.50 -19.27 21.97
C ARG A 17 15.65 -18.03 22.25
N SER A 18 15.60 -17.13 21.29
CA SER A 18 14.79 -15.91 21.38
C SER A 18 13.34 -16.23 21.03
N PHE A 19 12.42 -15.88 21.93
CA PHE A 19 10.99 -16.01 21.62
C PHE A 19 10.62 -15.21 20.37
N ARG A 20 11.16 -13.99 20.25
CA ARG A 20 10.87 -13.05 19.15
C ARG A 20 11.43 -13.53 17.81
N HIS A 21 12.68 -14.03 17.79
CA HIS A 21 13.40 -14.29 16.54
C HIS A 21 13.46 -15.75 16.12
N ASP A 22 13.19 -16.68 17.03
CA ASP A 22 13.27 -18.11 16.76
C ASP A 22 11.88 -18.76 16.87
N VAL A 23 11.14 -18.52 17.96
CA VAL A 23 9.86 -19.20 18.21
C VAL A 23 8.71 -18.62 17.38
N LEU A 24 8.52 -17.30 17.42
CA LEU A 24 7.41 -16.66 16.69
C LEU A 24 7.48 -16.87 15.17
N PRO A 25 8.65 -16.83 14.50
CA PRO A 25 8.73 -17.13 13.07
C PRO A 25 8.30 -18.56 12.73
N VAL A 26 8.62 -19.55 13.57
CA VAL A 26 8.13 -20.93 13.41
C VAL A 26 6.60 -20.97 13.44
N LEU A 27 5.97 -20.29 14.42
CA LEU A 27 4.51 -20.25 14.54
C LEU A 27 3.85 -19.54 13.35
N SER A 28 4.45 -18.45 12.89
CA SER A 28 3.96 -17.70 11.72
C SER A 28 4.06 -18.50 10.43
N LYS A 29 5.20 -19.17 10.20
CA LYS A 29 5.42 -20.02 9.03
C LYS A 29 4.47 -21.22 9.02
N ALA A 30 4.24 -21.85 10.17
CA ALA A 30 3.30 -22.96 10.30
C ALA A 30 1.82 -22.52 10.25
N GLY A 31 1.53 -21.21 10.18
CA GLY A 31 0.18 -20.66 10.15
C GLY A 31 -0.58 -20.73 11.49
N CYS A 32 0.10 -21.06 12.58
CA CYS A 32 -0.50 -21.20 13.92
C CYS A 32 -1.22 -19.93 14.38
N ASN A 33 -0.60 -18.78 14.11
CA ASN A 33 -1.07 -17.44 14.47
C ASN A 33 -1.70 -16.70 13.28
N SER A 34 -2.18 -17.43 12.26
CA SER A 34 -2.96 -16.86 11.15
C SER A 34 -4.40 -16.56 11.58
N GLY A 35 -5.09 -15.71 10.81
CA GLY A 35 -6.49 -15.34 11.05
C GLY A 35 -7.47 -16.52 10.96
N GLY A 36 -7.09 -17.62 10.29
CA GLY A 36 -7.86 -18.85 10.25
C GLY A 36 -7.72 -19.73 11.50
N CYS A 37 -6.64 -19.52 12.27
CA CYS A 37 -6.26 -20.34 13.43
C CYS A 37 -6.22 -19.49 14.72
N HIS A 38 -5.15 -19.59 15.52
CA HIS A 38 -5.08 -18.92 16.82
C HIS A 38 -4.89 -17.40 16.71
N GLY A 39 -4.53 -16.89 15.54
CA GLY A 39 -4.48 -15.45 15.22
C GLY A 39 -5.83 -14.81 14.95
N ALA A 40 -6.93 -15.58 14.93
CA ALA A 40 -8.27 -15.02 14.86
C ALA A 40 -8.54 -14.10 16.08
N LEU A 41 -9.39 -13.08 15.92
CA LEU A 41 -9.67 -12.10 17.00
C LEU A 41 -10.07 -12.76 18.34
N ALA A 42 -10.89 -13.82 18.26
CA ALA A 42 -11.34 -14.62 19.41
C ALA A 42 -10.41 -15.81 19.74
N GLY A 43 -9.37 -16.05 18.94
CA GLY A 43 -8.57 -17.27 18.96
C GLY A 43 -9.36 -18.52 18.54
N LYS A 44 -8.83 -19.70 18.85
CA LYS A 44 -9.48 -21.00 18.64
C LYS A 44 -9.27 -21.91 19.83
N GLY A 45 -10.32 -22.61 20.24
CA GLY A 45 -10.24 -23.60 21.32
C GLY A 45 -9.76 -23.04 22.65
N GLY A 46 -10.11 -21.77 22.95
CA GLY A 46 -9.65 -21.08 24.17
C GLY A 46 -8.15 -20.75 24.18
N PHE A 47 -7.50 -20.72 23.02
CA PHE A 47 -6.11 -20.28 22.85
C PHE A 47 -6.02 -19.23 21.75
N ARG A 48 -5.40 -18.10 22.07
CA ARG A 48 -5.25 -16.95 21.19
C ARG A 48 -3.78 -16.53 21.08
N LEU A 49 -3.37 -16.28 19.86
CA LEU A 49 -2.13 -15.63 19.49
C LEU A 49 -2.44 -14.34 18.73
N SER A 50 -1.49 -13.44 18.69
CA SER A 50 -1.52 -12.21 17.92
C SER A 50 -1.34 -12.53 16.44
N LEU A 51 -2.09 -11.85 15.56
CA LEU A 51 -2.04 -12.12 14.12
C LEU A 51 -0.63 -11.89 13.57
N ASN A 52 -0.04 -12.90 12.93
CA ASN A 52 1.34 -12.82 12.39
C ASN A 52 2.39 -12.40 13.44
N ALA A 53 2.18 -12.74 14.73
CA ALA A 53 3.12 -12.51 15.83
C ALA A 53 3.41 -11.04 16.14
N TYR A 54 2.43 -10.15 15.99
CA TYR A 54 2.62 -8.72 16.22
C TYR A 54 2.78 -8.30 17.69
N ASP A 55 2.31 -9.11 18.65
CA ASP A 55 2.41 -8.85 20.10
C ASP A 55 3.13 -10.00 20.83
N PRO A 56 4.47 -10.03 20.79
CA PRO A 56 5.27 -11.08 21.42
C PRO A 56 5.02 -11.26 22.91
N ALA A 57 4.76 -10.18 23.65
CA ALA A 57 4.57 -10.25 25.10
C ALA A 57 3.25 -10.98 25.43
N THR A 58 2.16 -10.60 24.76
CA THR A 58 0.87 -11.27 24.92
C THR A 58 0.93 -12.72 24.43
N ASP A 59 1.60 -12.99 23.31
CA ASP A 59 1.76 -14.35 22.78
C ASP A 59 2.52 -15.25 23.74
N HIS A 60 3.63 -14.76 24.29
CA HIS A 60 4.40 -15.48 25.29
C HIS A 60 3.57 -15.81 26.53
N TYR A 61 2.83 -14.82 27.04
CA TYR A 61 1.95 -15.01 28.19
C TYR A 61 0.85 -16.05 27.90
N ASN A 62 0.22 -15.99 26.73
CA ASN A 62 -0.83 -16.93 26.34
C ASN A 62 -0.31 -18.36 26.18
N ILE A 63 0.93 -18.50 25.70
CA ILE A 63 1.59 -19.81 25.58
C ILE A 63 1.99 -20.33 26.96
N THR A 64 2.62 -19.52 27.81
CA THR A 64 3.34 -20.01 29.00
C THR A 64 2.55 -19.89 30.31
N ARG A 65 1.58 -18.98 30.43
CA ARG A 65 0.91 -18.62 31.69
C ARG A 65 -0.61 -18.72 31.67
N GLU A 66 -1.24 -18.34 30.56
CA GLU A 66 -2.71 -18.36 30.46
C GLU A 66 -3.28 -19.77 30.75
N ASN A 67 -4.48 -19.84 31.33
CA ASN A 67 -5.12 -21.08 31.74
C ASN A 67 -4.23 -21.91 32.69
N ARG A 68 -3.55 -21.22 33.63
CA ARG A 68 -2.67 -21.81 34.65
C ARG A 68 -1.47 -22.54 34.05
N GLY A 69 -0.92 -22.06 32.93
CA GLY A 69 0.30 -22.58 32.31
C GLY A 69 0.16 -23.97 31.68
N ARG A 70 -1.06 -24.50 31.52
CA ARG A 70 -1.36 -25.88 31.07
C ARG A 70 -0.78 -26.28 29.70
N ARG A 71 -0.16 -25.35 28.96
CA ARG A 71 0.32 -25.58 27.59
C ARG A 71 1.79 -25.95 27.51
N ILE A 72 2.55 -25.66 28.55
CA ILE A 72 3.99 -25.95 28.65
C ILE A 72 4.21 -26.93 29.80
N GLU A 73 4.91 -28.02 29.52
CA GLU A 73 5.40 -28.98 30.50
C GLU A 73 6.93 -28.88 30.50
N TYR A 74 7.50 -28.25 31.53
CA TYR A 74 8.94 -27.98 31.58
C TYR A 74 9.75 -29.24 31.89
N ALA A 75 9.20 -30.18 32.66
CA ALA A 75 9.90 -31.42 33.01
C ALA A 75 9.95 -32.41 31.84
N ASP A 76 8.99 -32.33 30.93
CA ASP A 76 8.91 -33.12 29.70
C ASP A 76 8.38 -32.24 28.55
N PRO A 77 9.27 -31.44 27.92
CA PRO A 77 8.93 -30.52 26.84
C PRO A 77 8.13 -31.15 25.71
N ALA A 78 8.43 -32.41 25.37
CA ALA A 78 7.78 -33.15 24.30
C ALA A 78 6.31 -33.46 24.59
N ARG A 79 5.86 -33.40 25.86
CA ARG A 79 4.46 -33.55 26.28
C ARG A 79 3.69 -32.23 26.36
N SER A 80 4.34 -31.10 26.17
CA SER A 80 3.70 -29.79 26.15
C SER A 80 2.56 -29.75 25.13
N LEU A 81 1.35 -29.32 25.52
CA LEU A 81 0.22 -29.15 24.57
C LEU A 81 0.60 -28.25 23.39
N PHE A 82 1.49 -27.27 23.63
CA PHE A 82 2.06 -26.39 22.62
C PHE A 82 2.77 -27.14 21.49
N VAL A 83 3.32 -28.33 21.75
CA VAL A 83 4.05 -29.17 20.79
C VAL A 83 3.22 -30.37 20.31
N ILE A 84 2.51 -31.06 21.21
CA ILE A 84 1.76 -32.28 20.83
C ILE A 84 0.50 -32.00 19.99
N LYS A 85 -0.03 -30.78 20.04
CA LYS A 85 -1.14 -30.34 19.18
C LYS A 85 -0.71 -30.17 17.72
N PRO A 86 0.30 -29.33 17.39
CA PRO A 86 0.71 -29.15 15.99
C PRO A 86 1.38 -30.39 15.38
N THR A 87 1.92 -31.32 16.17
CA THR A 87 2.41 -32.63 15.69
C THR A 87 1.30 -33.67 15.50
N ALA A 88 0.07 -33.35 15.92
CA ALA A 88 -1.08 -34.24 15.95
C ALA A 88 -0.90 -35.52 16.80
N ALA A 89 0.07 -35.55 17.72
CA ALA A 89 0.19 -36.59 18.74
C ALA A 89 -1.06 -36.64 19.66
N VAL A 90 -1.78 -35.51 19.76
CA VAL A 90 -3.17 -35.46 20.24
C VAL A 90 -4.05 -34.77 19.23
N ARG A 91 -5.36 -35.07 19.25
CA ARG A 91 -6.33 -34.50 18.32
C ARG A 91 -6.22 -32.97 18.27
N HIS A 92 -5.96 -32.44 17.08
CA HIS A 92 -5.88 -31.02 16.79
C HIS A 92 -6.71 -30.71 15.54
N LYS A 93 -7.62 -29.72 15.64
CA LYS A 93 -8.50 -29.36 14.52
C LYS A 93 -7.72 -28.79 13.34
N GLY A 94 -6.59 -28.12 13.59
CA GLY A 94 -5.69 -27.61 12.54
C GLY A 94 -4.85 -28.69 11.85
N GLY A 95 -5.01 -29.97 12.20
CA GLY A 95 -4.23 -31.06 11.62
C GLY A 95 -2.78 -31.10 12.11
N LYS A 96 -1.96 -31.91 11.43
CA LYS A 96 -0.51 -31.99 11.63
C LYS A 96 0.15 -30.92 10.77
N ILE A 97 0.83 -29.98 11.43
CA ILE A 97 1.52 -28.83 10.83
C ILE A 97 3.00 -28.73 11.26
N LEU A 98 3.40 -29.50 12.28
CA LEU A 98 4.77 -29.62 12.76
C LEU A 98 5.18 -31.10 12.70
N HIS A 99 6.39 -31.36 12.21
CA HIS A 99 6.95 -32.70 12.12
C HIS A 99 8.03 -32.89 13.18
N GLU A 100 8.05 -34.04 13.85
CA GLU A 100 8.88 -34.35 15.01
C GLU A 100 10.37 -34.43 14.67
N ASP A 101 10.71 -34.71 13.42
CA ASP A 101 12.07 -34.74 12.88
C ASP A 101 12.56 -33.37 12.39
N SER A 102 11.69 -32.36 12.35
CA SER A 102 12.03 -31.02 11.84
C SER A 102 12.88 -30.22 12.80
N ASP A 103 13.68 -29.31 12.26
CA ASP A 103 14.48 -28.37 13.06
C ASP A 103 13.60 -27.39 13.83
N ASP A 104 12.42 -27.06 13.31
CA ASP A 104 11.44 -26.23 14.00
C ASP A 104 10.91 -26.93 15.25
N TYR A 105 10.67 -28.25 15.21
CA TYR A 105 10.28 -29.01 16.39
C TYR A 105 11.38 -29.01 17.44
N LYS A 106 12.64 -29.29 17.04
CA LYS A 106 13.80 -29.26 17.94
C LYS A 106 13.98 -27.89 18.58
N LEU A 107 13.84 -26.82 17.79
CA LEU A 107 13.92 -25.43 18.26
C LEU A 107 12.87 -25.13 19.34
N LEU A 108 11.61 -25.53 19.13
CA LEU A 108 10.55 -25.33 20.12
C LEU A 108 10.81 -26.14 21.40
N ILE A 109 11.31 -27.37 21.29
CA ILE A 109 11.70 -28.20 22.43
C ILE A 109 12.84 -27.55 23.22
N GLU A 110 13.91 -27.12 22.54
CA GLU A 110 15.05 -26.45 23.17
C GLU A 110 14.63 -25.16 23.87
N TRP A 111 13.75 -24.36 23.26
CA TRP A 111 13.22 -23.14 23.89
C TRP A 111 12.48 -23.46 25.20
N ILE A 112 11.66 -24.53 25.23
CA ILE A 112 10.98 -24.97 26.46
C ILE A 112 11.99 -25.47 27.50
N GLN A 113 13.00 -26.26 27.08
CA GLN A 113 14.06 -26.76 27.96
C GLN A 113 14.84 -25.63 28.64
N GLN A 114 15.02 -24.50 27.95
CA GLN A 114 15.64 -23.29 28.47
C GLN A 114 14.72 -22.48 29.39
N GLY A 115 13.56 -23.03 29.78
CA GLY A 115 12.59 -22.36 30.65
C GLY A 115 11.62 -21.44 29.91
N ALA A 116 11.50 -21.60 28.59
CA ALA A 116 10.62 -20.81 27.73
C ALA A 116 10.80 -19.29 27.95
N PRO A 117 12.03 -18.74 27.80
CA PRO A 117 12.29 -17.32 28.03
C PRO A 117 11.39 -16.45 27.15
N GLY A 118 10.89 -15.35 27.73
CA GLY A 118 10.02 -14.39 27.04
C GLY A 118 10.79 -13.36 26.21
N PRO A 119 10.09 -12.47 25.50
CA PRO A 119 10.74 -11.35 24.83
C PRO A 119 11.43 -10.44 25.84
N SER A 120 12.62 -9.96 25.51
CA SER A 120 13.43 -9.03 26.32
C SER A 120 13.42 -7.63 25.70
N THR A 121 13.65 -6.60 26.51
CA THR A 121 13.97 -5.25 26.02
C THR A 121 15.32 -5.20 25.31
N ASP A 122 16.20 -6.17 25.60
CA ASP A 122 17.51 -6.33 24.94
C ASP A 122 17.41 -7.11 23.62
N ASP A 123 16.22 -7.60 23.25
CA ASP A 123 16.02 -8.25 21.95
C ASP A 123 16.31 -7.24 20.82
N THR A 124 17.10 -7.67 19.85
CA THR A 124 17.43 -6.88 18.67
C THR A 124 16.18 -6.57 17.84
N GLU A 125 16.01 -5.33 17.38
CA GLU A 125 14.86 -4.99 16.56
C GLU A 125 15.10 -5.37 15.09
N LEU A 126 14.06 -5.85 14.40
CA LEU A 126 14.14 -6.11 12.97
C LEU A 126 13.98 -4.78 12.22
N ASN A 127 15.05 -4.30 11.60
CA ASN A 127 15.03 -3.05 10.85
C ASN A 127 14.37 -3.22 9.48
N ARG A 128 14.74 -4.28 8.76
CA ARG A 128 14.28 -4.55 7.38
C ARG A 128 14.59 -5.97 6.95
N ILE A 129 13.96 -6.39 5.85
CA ILE A 129 14.30 -7.63 5.15
C ILE A 129 14.67 -7.34 3.69
N GLU A 130 15.48 -8.20 3.09
CA GLU A 130 15.79 -8.21 1.65
C GLU A 130 15.42 -9.55 1.05
N LEU A 131 14.80 -9.52 -0.12
CA LEU A 131 14.57 -10.66 -0.98
C LEU A 131 15.60 -10.65 -2.12
N SER A 132 16.33 -11.74 -2.30
CA SER A 132 17.40 -11.85 -3.29
C SER A 132 17.21 -13.06 -4.21
N PRO A 133 17.47 -12.92 -5.53
CA PRO A 133 17.79 -11.66 -6.22
C PRO A 133 16.59 -10.70 -6.27
N ALA A 134 16.85 -9.39 -6.19
CA ALA A 134 15.78 -8.38 -6.22
C ALA A 134 15.18 -8.19 -7.62
N LEU A 135 15.97 -8.43 -8.66
CA LEU A 135 15.58 -8.36 -10.07
C LEU A 135 16.11 -9.58 -10.80
N SER A 136 15.24 -10.26 -11.54
CA SER A 136 15.59 -11.42 -12.34
C SER A 136 14.97 -11.33 -13.72
N GLN A 137 15.78 -11.60 -14.75
CA GLN A 137 15.30 -11.79 -16.11
C GLN A 137 15.42 -13.27 -16.46
N LEU A 138 14.28 -13.92 -16.60
CA LEU A 138 14.16 -15.37 -16.75
C LEU A 138 13.26 -15.70 -17.94
N LYS A 139 13.36 -16.91 -18.50
CA LYS A 139 12.46 -17.39 -19.56
C LYS A 139 11.33 -18.21 -18.96
N LYS A 140 10.22 -18.31 -19.69
CA LYS A 140 9.13 -19.24 -19.34
C LYS A 140 9.67 -20.66 -19.14
N GLY A 141 9.34 -21.26 -18.00
CA GLY A 141 9.82 -22.58 -17.59
C GLY A 141 11.05 -22.56 -16.68
N ASP A 142 11.80 -21.45 -16.63
CA ASP A 142 12.95 -21.32 -15.72
C ASP A 142 12.49 -21.32 -14.26
N THR A 143 13.38 -21.79 -13.39
CA THR A 143 13.20 -21.75 -11.94
C THR A 143 14.36 -21.04 -11.28
N GLN A 144 14.10 -20.41 -10.14
CA GLN A 144 15.12 -19.70 -9.37
C GLN A 144 14.84 -19.78 -7.87
N PRO A 145 15.81 -20.18 -7.03
CA PRO A 145 15.66 -20.05 -5.59
C PRO A 145 15.73 -18.58 -5.18
N LEU A 146 14.88 -18.19 -4.23
CA LEU A 146 14.93 -16.89 -3.59
C LEU A 146 15.39 -17.02 -2.14
N THR A 147 16.19 -16.06 -1.69
CA THR A 147 16.74 -16.03 -0.33
C THR A 147 16.31 -14.76 0.39
N VAL A 148 15.99 -14.89 1.67
CA VAL A 148 15.52 -13.79 2.51
C VAL A 148 16.53 -13.51 3.61
N HIS A 149 17.01 -12.28 3.66
CA HIS A 149 17.91 -11.83 4.71
C HIS A 149 17.23 -10.79 5.60
N ALA A 150 17.26 -11.02 6.92
CA ALA A 150 16.82 -10.07 7.93
C ALA A 150 18.01 -9.27 8.48
N PHE A 151 17.82 -7.97 8.63
CA PHE A 151 18.82 -7.03 9.17
C PHE A 151 18.31 -6.44 10.48
N PHE A 152 19.10 -6.56 11.54
CA PHE A 152 18.71 -6.19 12.90
C PHE A 152 19.39 -4.90 13.38
N SER A 153 18.88 -4.32 14.47
CA SER A 153 19.36 -3.07 15.06
C SER A 153 20.80 -3.11 15.58
N ASP A 154 21.31 -4.30 15.91
CA ASP A 154 22.71 -4.55 16.28
C ASP A 154 23.65 -4.71 15.07
N GLY A 155 23.13 -4.53 13.85
CA GLY A 155 23.87 -4.73 12.61
C GLY A 155 23.98 -6.19 12.16
N THR A 156 23.42 -7.15 12.90
CA THR A 156 23.45 -8.55 12.49
C THR A 156 22.57 -8.80 11.28
N LYS A 157 23.04 -9.69 10.40
CA LYS A 157 22.33 -10.18 9.22
C LYS A 157 22.08 -11.68 9.38
N ARG A 158 20.85 -12.14 9.16
CA ARG A 158 20.49 -13.57 9.24
C ARG A 158 19.73 -14.02 7.99
N ASP A 159 20.06 -15.21 7.50
CA ASP A 159 19.21 -15.91 6.53
C ASP A 159 17.98 -16.44 7.27
N VAL A 160 16.81 -15.94 6.85
CA VAL A 160 15.51 -16.28 7.43
C VAL A 160 14.58 -16.92 6.40
N THR A 161 15.12 -17.35 5.25
CA THR A 161 14.37 -17.91 4.12
C THR A 161 13.40 -19.00 4.55
N ARG A 162 13.84 -19.89 5.45
CA ARG A 162 13.03 -21.02 5.96
C ARG A 162 11.74 -20.59 6.66
N TRP A 163 11.73 -19.43 7.33
CA TRP A 163 10.59 -18.93 8.09
C TRP A 163 9.82 -17.83 7.37
N ALA A 164 10.34 -17.38 6.24
CA ALA A 164 9.71 -16.37 5.42
C ALA A 164 8.54 -16.99 4.63
N ARG A 165 7.48 -16.21 4.40
CA ARG A 165 6.30 -16.65 3.64
C ARG A 165 6.25 -15.93 2.30
N PHE A 166 6.33 -16.69 1.22
CA PHE A 166 6.36 -16.16 -0.13
C PHE A 166 4.97 -16.18 -0.76
N THR A 167 4.66 -15.16 -1.55
CA THR A 167 3.44 -15.08 -2.36
C THR A 167 3.75 -14.44 -3.69
N SER A 168 3.09 -14.88 -4.76
CA SER A 168 3.15 -14.21 -6.05
C SER A 168 2.08 -13.12 -6.14
N THR A 169 2.43 -11.96 -6.69
CA THR A 169 1.47 -10.89 -7.00
C THR A 169 0.73 -11.17 -8.31
N ASP A 170 1.32 -11.95 -9.22
CA ASP A 170 0.72 -12.38 -10.48
C ASP A 170 1.22 -13.78 -10.86
N ALA A 171 0.42 -14.79 -10.47
CA ALA A 171 0.71 -16.20 -10.74
C ALA A 171 0.70 -16.54 -12.24
N THR A 172 0.13 -15.68 -13.10
CA THR A 172 0.16 -15.90 -14.55
C THR A 172 1.55 -15.65 -15.14
N VAL A 173 2.40 -14.85 -14.47
CA VAL A 173 3.79 -14.61 -14.87
C VAL A 173 4.75 -15.52 -14.11
N ALA A 174 4.66 -15.56 -12.78
CA ALA A 174 5.55 -16.37 -11.95
C ALA A 174 4.82 -16.92 -10.72
N GLU A 175 5.01 -18.20 -10.42
CA GLU A 175 4.59 -18.84 -9.18
C GLU A 175 5.77 -18.95 -8.22
N VAL A 176 5.49 -19.08 -6.93
CA VAL A 176 6.51 -19.35 -5.91
C VAL A 176 5.98 -20.39 -4.94
N ASP A 177 6.82 -21.36 -4.60
CA ASP A 177 6.53 -22.29 -3.53
C ASP A 177 6.59 -21.55 -2.18
N GLU A 178 5.46 -21.48 -1.49
CA GLU A 178 5.31 -20.73 -0.23
C GLU A 178 6.27 -21.21 0.86
N ALA A 179 6.63 -22.51 0.86
CA ALA A 179 7.46 -23.13 1.88
C ALA A 179 8.96 -22.86 1.65
N THR A 180 9.43 -23.02 0.42
CA THR A 180 10.84 -23.11 0.05
C THR A 180 11.38 -21.85 -0.63
N GLY A 181 10.51 -20.98 -1.15
CA GLY A 181 10.93 -19.79 -1.89
C GLY A 181 11.44 -20.08 -3.31
N PHE A 182 11.20 -21.27 -3.85
CA PHE A 182 11.52 -21.57 -5.25
C PHE A 182 10.48 -20.94 -6.18
N ALA A 183 10.92 -19.97 -6.97
CA ALA A 183 10.10 -19.33 -7.99
C ALA A 183 10.18 -20.11 -9.32
N LYS A 184 9.06 -20.16 -10.04
CA LYS A 184 8.93 -20.75 -11.38
C LYS A 184 8.23 -19.78 -12.31
N VAL A 185 8.82 -19.53 -13.48
CA VAL A 185 8.21 -18.66 -14.49
C VAL A 185 7.16 -19.42 -15.29
N ILE A 186 5.92 -18.93 -15.27
CA ILE A 186 4.75 -19.54 -15.91
C ILE A 186 4.44 -18.88 -17.25
N GLY A 187 4.51 -17.55 -17.32
CA GLY A 187 4.11 -16.75 -18.47
C GLY A 187 5.13 -15.71 -18.89
N TYR A 188 4.71 -14.85 -19.82
CA TYR A 188 5.48 -13.68 -20.26
C TYR A 188 4.90 -12.43 -19.60
N GLY A 189 5.76 -11.46 -19.31
CA GLY A 189 5.39 -10.26 -18.56
C GLY A 189 6.39 -9.92 -17.48
N GLU A 190 5.95 -9.07 -16.57
CA GLU A 190 6.67 -8.77 -15.33
C GLU A 190 5.74 -9.04 -14.15
N GLY A 191 6.17 -9.91 -13.26
CA GLY A 191 5.51 -10.20 -12.01
C GLY A 191 6.41 -9.86 -10.82
N ALA A 192 5.83 -9.80 -9.64
CA ALA A 192 6.58 -9.67 -8.40
C ALA A 192 6.30 -10.86 -7.47
N ILE A 193 7.34 -11.28 -6.76
CA ILE A 193 7.22 -12.17 -5.62
C ILE A 193 7.39 -11.31 -4.37
N SER A 194 6.39 -11.34 -3.49
CA SER A 194 6.48 -10.71 -2.18
C SER A 194 6.82 -11.73 -1.12
N VAL A 195 7.57 -11.30 -0.12
CA VAL A 195 7.93 -12.12 1.03
C VAL A 195 7.63 -11.42 2.33
N TRP A 196 7.06 -12.18 3.27
CA TRP A 196 6.71 -11.74 4.62
C TRP A 196 7.63 -12.40 5.65
N TYR A 197 8.17 -11.60 6.56
CA TYR A 197 8.89 -12.09 7.72
C TYR A 197 8.75 -11.11 8.90
N SER A 198 8.20 -11.58 10.03
CA SER A 198 8.02 -10.81 11.27
C SER A 198 7.45 -9.40 11.07
N GLY A 199 6.37 -9.29 10.30
CA GLY A 199 5.67 -8.02 10.03
C GLY A 199 6.33 -7.13 8.96
N GLN A 200 7.49 -7.51 8.44
CA GLN A 200 8.15 -6.83 7.34
C GLN A 200 7.83 -7.51 6.00
N ILE A 201 7.82 -6.70 4.94
CA ILE A 201 7.65 -7.14 3.56
C ILE A 201 8.82 -6.70 2.68
N ALA A 202 9.24 -7.58 1.77
CA ALA A 202 10.11 -7.23 0.64
C ALA A 202 9.57 -7.83 -0.66
N LEU A 203 10.08 -7.34 -1.79
CA LEU A 203 9.71 -7.76 -3.13
C LEU A 203 10.94 -8.14 -3.95
N ALA A 204 10.74 -9.06 -4.88
CA ALA A 204 11.63 -9.31 -6.01
C ALA A 204 10.81 -9.29 -7.29
N ARG A 205 11.36 -8.72 -8.36
CA ARG A 205 10.71 -8.69 -9.68
C ARG A 205 11.27 -9.77 -10.56
N ILE A 206 10.37 -10.49 -11.23
CA ILE A 206 10.69 -11.47 -12.25
C ILE A 206 10.15 -10.94 -13.57
N THR A 207 11.05 -10.67 -14.50
CA THR A 207 10.71 -10.28 -15.86
C THR A 207 10.93 -11.45 -16.80
N SER A 208 9.88 -11.83 -17.52
CA SER A 208 9.87 -12.86 -18.56
C SER A 208 9.52 -12.21 -19.90
N PRO A 209 10.51 -11.81 -20.71
CA PRO A 209 10.26 -11.16 -21.99
C PRO A 209 9.50 -12.10 -22.94
N TRP A 210 8.68 -11.51 -23.82
CA TRP A 210 8.04 -12.28 -24.88
C TRP A 210 9.09 -12.86 -25.85
N PRO A 211 8.79 -14.00 -26.49
CA PRO A 211 9.73 -14.68 -27.38
C PRO A 211 9.95 -13.94 -28.70
N SER A 212 9.13 -12.91 -28.99
CA SER A 212 9.29 -12.02 -30.13
C SER A 212 10.68 -11.38 -30.12
N VAL A 213 11.37 -11.43 -31.27
CA VAL A 213 12.63 -10.70 -31.46
C VAL A 213 12.30 -9.39 -32.15
N ILE A 214 12.29 -8.31 -31.38
CA ILE A 214 12.07 -6.96 -31.91
C ILE A 214 13.45 -6.28 -32.08
N PRO A 215 13.86 -5.91 -33.31
CA PRO A 215 15.13 -5.23 -33.50
C PRO A 215 15.22 -3.93 -32.71
N ASP A 216 16.38 -3.66 -32.09
CA ASP A 216 16.59 -2.46 -31.28
C ASP A 216 16.31 -1.15 -32.03
N GLU A 217 16.49 -1.18 -33.35
CA GLU A 217 16.20 -0.09 -34.25
C GLU A 217 14.73 0.34 -34.23
N VAL A 218 13.79 -0.58 -34.00
CA VAL A 218 12.35 -0.26 -33.85
C VAL A 218 12.15 0.68 -32.66
N PHE A 219 12.74 0.36 -31.50
CA PHE A 219 12.67 1.18 -30.30
C PHE A 219 13.48 2.48 -30.41
N ALA A 220 14.58 2.45 -31.18
CA ALA A 220 15.40 3.63 -31.43
C ALA A 220 14.66 4.67 -32.28
N ARG A 221 13.97 4.21 -33.34
CA ARG A 221 13.19 5.05 -34.27
C ARG A 221 11.80 5.42 -33.75
N THR A 222 11.30 4.77 -32.71
CA THR A 222 10.01 5.12 -32.11
C THR A 222 10.06 6.55 -31.57
N PRO A 223 9.14 7.44 -32.00
CA PRO A 223 9.09 8.83 -31.54
C PRO A 223 9.01 8.92 -30.01
N LYS A 224 9.77 9.88 -29.46
CA LYS A 224 9.84 10.18 -28.02
C LYS A 224 9.66 11.68 -27.87
N ARG A 225 8.59 12.08 -27.20
CA ARG A 225 8.29 13.50 -27.03
C ARG A 225 8.59 13.99 -25.62
N ASN A 226 8.41 13.12 -24.63
CA ASN A 226 8.72 13.46 -23.24
C ASN A 226 9.17 12.23 -22.43
N ILE A 227 9.30 12.41 -21.12
CA ILE A 227 9.79 11.37 -20.21
C ILE A 227 8.88 10.12 -20.17
N ILE A 228 7.57 10.27 -20.35
CA ILE A 228 6.63 9.14 -20.39
C ILE A 228 7.01 8.20 -21.51
N ASP A 229 7.23 8.73 -22.71
CA ASP A 229 7.58 7.93 -23.89
C ASP A 229 8.88 7.16 -23.68
N LYS A 230 9.88 7.81 -23.06
CA LYS A 230 11.14 7.17 -22.72
C LYS A 230 10.90 5.97 -21.78
N ARG A 231 10.19 6.16 -20.67
CA ARG A 231 9.94 5.10 -19.67
C ARG A 231 9.07 3.96 -20.19
N VAL A 232 8.10 4.27 -21.05
CA VAL A 232 7.25 3.26 -21.69
C VAL A 232 8.04 2.46 -22.72
N ILE A 233 8.86 3.11 -23.55
CA ILE A 233 9.69 2.41 -24.56
C ILE A 233 10.77 1.55 -23.88
N GLU A 234 11.37 2.02 -22.79
CA GLU A 234 12.29 1.21 -21.96
C GLU A 234 11.60 -0.08 -21.46
N GLN A 235 10.36 0.04 -20.98
CA GLN A 235 9.58 -1.12 -20.53
C GLN A 235 9.20 -2.07 -21.65
N LEU A 236 8.70 -1.54 -22.77
CA LEU A 236 8.33 -2.34 -23.93
C LEU A 236 9.54 -3.09 -24.49
N ARG A 237 10.72 -2.45 -24.56
CA ARG A 237 11.97 -3.09 -24.94
C ARG A 237 12.36 -4.21 -23.98
N ARG A 238 12.30 -3.97 -22.68
CA ARG A 238 12.60 -4.98 -21.64
C ARG A 238 11.69 -6.22 -21.77
N LEU A 239 10.46 -6.02 -22.24
CA LEU A 239 9.47 -7.08 -22.44
C LEU A 239 9.47 -7.66 -23.86
N ASN A 240 10.32 -7.19 -24.78
CA ASN A 240 10.26 -7.57 -26.20
C ASN A 240 8.90 -7.29 -26.88
N LEU A 241 8.20 -6.26 -26.43
CA LEU A 241 6.92 -5.83 -27.00
C LEU A 241 7.12 -4.69 -27.98
N LYS A 242 6.56 -4.81 -29.17
CA LYS A 242 6.56 -3.72 -30.15
C LYS A 242 5.58 -2.63 -29.70
N PRO A 243 5.95 -1.34 -29.72
CA PRO A 243 5.00 -0.26 -29.47
C PRO A 243 3.87 -0.27 -30.51
N SER A 244 2.62 -0.12 -30.06
CA SER A 244 1.47 0.04 -30.96
C SER A 244 1.64 1.22 -31.92
N ASN A 245 1.01 1.11 -33.09
CA ASN A 245 1.00 2.18 -34.08
C ASN A 245 0.36 3.46 -33.50
N PRO A 246 0.68 4.66 -34.05
CA PRO A 246 -0.06 5.87 -33.74
C PRO A 246 -1.56 5.70 -34.00
N SER A 247 -2.39 6.35 -33.18
CA SER A 247 -3.82 6.42 -33.41
C SER A 247 -4.12 7.26 -34.64
N SER A 248 -5.24 6.96 -35.31
CA SER A 248 -5.78 7.87 -36.33
C SER A 248 -6.21 9.21 -35.70
N ASP A 249 -6.39 10.24 -36.52
CA ASP A 249 -6.90 11.53 -36.04
C ASP A 249 -8.35 11.43 -35.55
N SER A 250 -9.18 10.60 -36.21
CA SER A 250 -10.56 10.33 -35.78
C SER A 250 -10.60 9.62 -34.41
N GLU A 251 -9.68 8.69 -34.17
CA GLU A 251 -9.52 8.07 -32.84
C GLU A 251 -9.06 9.09 -31.79
N PHE A 252 -8.05 9.91 -32.14
CA PHE A 252 -7.45 10.86 -31.22
C PHE A 252 -8.46 11.93 -30.76
N ILE A 253 -9.18 12.58 -31.70
CA ILE A 253 -10.13 13.63 -31.35
C ILE A 253 -11.24 13.10 -30.43
N ARG A 254 -11.80 11.93 -30.75
CA ARG A 254 -12.84 11.32 -29.91
C ARG A 254 -12.32 11.03 -28.50
N ARG A 255 -11.12 10.45 -28.41
CA ARG A 255 -10.49 10.08 -27.13
C ARG A 255 -10.22 11.31 -26.27
N VAL A 256 -9.57 12.33 -26.81
CA VAL A 256 -9.17 13.51 -26.03
C VAL A 256 -10.36 14.32 -25.54
N TYR A 257 -11.45 14.43 -26.31
CA TYR A 257 -12.69 15.07 -25.85
C TYR A 257 -13.33 14.31 -24.68
N LEU A 258 -13.42 12.99 -24.78
CA LEU A 258 -14.00 12.17 -23.71
C LEU A 258 -13.15 12.22 -22.43
N ASP A 259 -11.84 12.14 -22.56
CA ASP A 259 -10.95 12.07 -21.39
C ASP A 259 -10.72 13.42 -20.70
N VAL A 260 -10.75 14.53 -21.46
CA VAL A 260 -10.43 15.87 -20.93
C VAL A 260 -11.67 16.61 -20.46
N VAL A 261 -12.77 16.55 -21.21
CA VAL A 261 -14.01 17.31 -20.92
C VAL A 261 -15.25 16.43 -20.77
N GLY A 262 -15.14 15.11 -20.87
CA GLY A 262 -16.27 14.19 -20.64
C GLY A 262 -17.37 14.20 -21.70
N MET A 263 -17.10 14.76 -22.88
CA MET A 263 -18.09 14.93 -23.95
C MET A 263 -17.57 14.40 -25.30
N LEU A 264 -18.44 14.37 -26.31
CA LEU A 264 -18.04 14.10 -27.69
C LEU A 264 -17.79 15.43 -28.44
N PRO A 265 -16.86 15.48 -29.41
CA PRO A 265 -16.73 16.64 -30.29
C PRO A 265 -18.00 16.79 -31.13
N THR A 266 -18.35 18.02 -31.51
CA THR A 266 -19.44 18.21 -32.48
C THR A 266 -19.01 17.75 -33.89
N PRO A 267 -19.96 17.49 -34.81
CA PRO A 267 -19.64 17.19 -36.20
C PRO A 267 -18.74 18.25 -36.84
N GLU A 268 -19.00 19.53 -36.59
CA GLU A 268 -18.23 20.66 -37.13
C GLU A 268 -16.80 20.68 -36.58
N GLU A 269 -16.62 20.53 -35.26
CA GLU A 269 -15.30 20.45 -34.64
C GLU A 269 -14.49 19.27 -35.17
N THR A 270 -15.16 18.14 -35.41
CA THR A 270 -14.56 16.96 -36.00
C THR A 270 -14.09 17.22 -37.43
N MET A 271 -14.94 17.81 -38.28
CA MET A 271 -14.59 18.14 -39.66
C MET A 271 -13.41 19.13 -39.73
N VAL A 272 -13.42 20.16 -38.89
CA VAL A 272 -12.32 21.15 -38.82
C VAL A 272 -11.01 20.48 -38.43
N PHE A 273 -10.99 19.66 -37.39
CA PHE A 273 -9.77 18.98 -36.93
C PHE A 273 -9.24 17.96 -37.95
N LEU A 274 -10.12 17.24 -38.63
CA LEU A 274 -9.73 16.26 -39.67
C LEU A 274 -9.20 16.95 -40.93
N ALA A 275 -9.67 18.15 -41.26
CA ALA A 275 -9.17 18.95 -42.37
C ALA A 275 -7.85 19.68 -42.04
N ASP A 276 -7.53 19.88 -40.77
CA ASP A 276 -6.29 20.52 -40.33
C ASP A 276 -5.07 19.61 -40.63
N THR A 277 -4.10 20.16 -41.35
CA THR A 277 -2.86 19.48 -41.76
C THR A 277 -1.64 19.99 -40.99
N SER A 278 -1.82 20.89 -40.04
CA SER A 278 -0.73 21.38 -39.20
C SER A 278 -0.14 20.28 -38.31
N ASP A 279 1.18 20.32 -38.13
CA ASP A 279 1.88 19.39 -37.25
C ASP A 279 1.51 19.59 -35.76
N THR A 280 0.92 20.74 -35.42
CA THR A 280 0.55 21.14 -34.05
C THR A 280 -0.90 20.87 -33.69
N LYS A 281 -1.78 20.51 -34.64
CA LYS A 281 -3.23 20.39 -34.43
C LYS A 281 -3.65 19.60 -33.18
N ARG A 282 -2.92 18.53 -32.85
CA ARG A 282 -3.20 17.71 -31.66
C ARG A 282 -2.87 18.45 -30.36
N ASP A 283 -1.80 19.23 -30.34
CA ASP A 283 -1.42 20.03 -29.19
C ASP A 283 -2.32 21.25 -29.00
N ASP A 284 -2.65 21.91 -30.10
CA ASP A 284 -3.55 23.05 -30.10
C ASP A 284 -4.94 22.63 -29.60
N LEU A 285 -5.42 21.44 -30.01
CA LEU A 285 -6.64 20.85 -29.48
C LEU A 285 -6.54 20.55 -27.98
N ILE A 286 -5.43 19.96 -27.51
CA ILE A 286 -5.23 19.69 -26.08
C ILE A 286 -5.30 20.99 -25.26
N GLU A 287 -4.62 22.05 -25.69
CA GLU A 287 -4.67 23.33 -24.97
C GLU A 287 -6.05 23.97 -25.01
N LYS A 288 -6.74 23.90 -26.16
CA LYS A 288 -8.13 24.36 -26.27
C LYS A 288 -9.02 23.67 -25.24
N LEU A 289 -8.94 22.34 -25.13
CA LEU A 289 -9.78 21.55 -24.21
C LEU A 289 -9.40 21.80 -22.74
N LEU A 290 -8.11 21.90 -22.40
CA LEU A 290 -7.68 22.19 -21.02
C LEU A 290 -8.07 23.60 -20.54
N ALA A 291 -8.36 24.51 -21.47
CA ALA A 291 -8.81 25.87 -21.20
C ALA A 291 -10.34 26.02 -21.17
N GLN A 292 -11.10 25.00 -21.57
CA GLN A 292 -12.56 25.06 -21.64
C GLN A 292 -13.23 25.02 -20.25
N PRO A 293 -14.38 25.68 -20.05
CA PRO A 293 -15.17 25.55 -18.82
C PRO A 293 -15.56 24.11 -18.50
N GLU A 294 -15.83 23.31 -19.52
CA GLU A 294 -16.26 21.92 -19.37
C GLU A 294 -15.17 21.02 -18.79
N PHE A 295 -13.89 21.38 -18.93
CA PHE A 295 -12.81 20.76 -18.19
C PHE A 295 -13.04 20.89 -16.68
N VAL A 296 -13.41 22.09 -16.22
CA VAL A 296 -13.62 22.37 -14.80
C VAL A 296 -14.78 21.54 -14.27
N ASP A 297 -15.89 21.48 -15.02
CA ASP A 297 -17.06 20.70 -14.64
C ASP A 297 -16.75 19.20 -14.58
N TYR A 298 -16.06 18.67 -15.59
CA TYR A 298 -15.70 17.26 -15.66
C TYR A 298 -14.76 16.87 -14.53
N TRP A 299 -13.69 17.62 -14.28
CA TRP A 299 -12.74 17.30 -13.21
C TRP A 299 -13.29 17.56 -11.81
N ALA A 300 -14.21 18.51 -11.63
CA ALA A 300 -14.95 18.69 -10.38
C ALA A 300 -15.81 17.45 -10.08
N TYR A 301 -16.49 16.92 -11.09
CA TYR A 301 -17.23 15.68 -10.97
C TYR A 301 -16.31 14.49 -10.65
N ARG A 302 -15.20 14.32 -11.37
CA ARG A 302 -14.25 13.20 -11.13
C ARG A 302 -13.63 13.24 -9.73
N LEU A 303 -13.25 14.42 -9.25
CA LEU A 303 -12.68 14.58 -7.91
C LEU A 303 -13.75 14.51 -6.80
N SER A 304 -15.03 14.73 -7.11
CA SER A 304 -16.12 14.61 -6.12
C SER A 304 -16.18 13.23 -5.48
N ASP A 305 -15.87 12.16 -6.24
CA ASP A 305 -15.79 10.79 -5.70
C ASP A 305 -14.64 10.66 -4.69
N LEU A 306 -13.47 11.24 -4.99
CA LEU A 306 -12.31 11.22 -4.09
C LEU A 306 -12.57 12.01 -2.79
N PHE A 307 -13.29 13.13 -2.90
CA PHE A 307 -13.70 14.00 -1.79
C PHE A 307 -14.99 13.55 -1.10
N LEU A 308 -15.55 12.41 -1.52
CA LEU A 308 -16.74 11.76 -0.97
C LEU A 308 -17.99 12.67 -0.97
N ILE A 309 -18.10 13.58 -1.93
CA ILE A 309 -19.23 14.50 -2.05
C ILE A 309 -20.51 13.69 -2.28
N SER A 310 -21.38 13.64 -1.26
CA SER A 310 -22.51 12.70 -1.27
C SER A 310 -23.81 13.37 -0.85
N SER A 311 -24.80 13.34 -1.75
CA SER A 311 -26.17 13.76 -1.43
C SER A 311 -26.84 12.88 -0.38
N LYS A 312 -26.36 11.65 -0.18
CA LYS A 312 -26.86 10.75 0.88
C LYS A 312 -26.44 11.19 2.27
N LYS A 313 -25.26 11.84 2.40
CA LYS A 313 -24.65 12.23 3.67
C LYS A 313 -24.82 13.72 3.98
N LEU A 314 -24.88 14.56 2.95
CA LEU A 314 -24.99 16.01 3.07
C LEU A 314 -26.41 16.51 2.77
N ARG A 315 -26.80 17.62 3.41
CA ARG A 315 -28.02 18.37 3.07
C ARG A 315 -27.81 19.19 1.78
N PRO A 316 -28.88 19.54 1.03
CA PRO A 316 -28.74 20.20 -0.27
C PRO A 316 -27.86 21.45 -0.28
N GLN A 317 -27.97 22.30 0.74
CA GLN A 317 -27.15 23.52 0.83
C GLN A 317 -25.67 23.21 1.10
N ALA A 318 -25.37 22.34 2.07
CA ALA A 318 -24.00 21.90 2.37
C ALA A 318 -23.36 21.17 1.18
N LEU A 319 -24.13 20.32 0.50
CA LEU A 319 -23.72 19.64 -0.73
C LEU A 319 -23.32 20.64 -1.82
N LYS A 320 -24.19 21.62 -2.09
CA LYS A 320 -23.95 22.66 -3.09
C LYS A 320 -22.68 23.46 -2.76
N ILE A 321 -22.53 23.89 -1.50
CA ILE A 321 -21.38 24.69 -1.07
C ILE A 321 -20.08 23.88 -1.16
N TYR A 322 -20.11 22.59 -0.84
CA TYR A 322 -18.93 21.74 -0.95
C TYR A 322 -18.53 21.53 -2.41
N TYR A 323 -19.51 21.24 -3.28
CA TYR A 323 -19.27 21.07 -4.71
C TYR A 323 -18.78 22.37 -5.37
N ASP A 324 -19.43 23.50 -5.10
CA ASP A 324 -19.08 24.80 -5.66
C ASP A 324 -17.67 25.23 -5.23
N TRP A 325 -17.28 24.94 -4.00
CA TRP A 325 -15.91 25.15 -3.52
C TRP A 325 -14.91 24.31 -4.32
N LEU A 326 -15.12 22.99 -4.45
CA LEU A 326 -14.19 22.11 -5.18
C LEU A 326 -14.07 22.54 -6.64
N ARG A 327 -15.20 22.81 -7.29
CA ARG A 327 -15.25 23.33 -8.67
C ARG A 327 -14.47 24.64 -8.79
N GLY A 328 -14.66 25.57 -7.84
CA GLY A 328 -13.95 26.85 -7.81
C GLY A 328 -12.43 26.70 -7.64
N GLU A 329 -11.95 25.74 -6.85
CA GLU A 329 -10.51 25.47 -6.72
C GLU A 329 -9.90 24.89 -8.01
N ILE A 330 -10.66 24.08 -8.76
CA ILE A 330 -10.22 23.57 -10.07
C ILE A 330 -10.18 24.70 -11.11
N GLU A 331 -11.17 25.60 -11.09
CA GLU A 331 -11.23 26.78 -11.96
C GLU A 331 -10.02 27.72 -11.72
N LYS A 332 -9.66 27.94 -10.46
CA LYS A 332 -8.46 28.72 -10.07
C LYS A 332 -7.14 28.02 -10.36
N ILE A 333 -7.17 26.73 -10.72
CA ILE A 333 -5.98 25.89 -10.88
C ILE A 333 -5.19 25.85 -9.56
N THR A 334 -5.89 25.67 -8.43
CA THR A 334 -5.24 25.52 -7.13
C THR A 334 -4.31 24.30 -7.15
N PRO A 335 -3.04 24.45 -6.77
CA PRO A 335 -2.11 23.33 -6.60
C PRO A 335 -2.68 22.22 -5.73
N TRP A 336 -2.42 20.95 -6.10
CA TRP A 336 -3.01 19.81 -5.40
C TRP A 336 -2.62 19.74 -3.91
N ASP A 337 -1.37 20.06 -3.58
CA ASP A 337 -0.89 20.19 -2.20
C ASP A 337 -1.69 21.24 -1.40
N GLN A 338 -1.92 22.41 -1.99
CA GLN A 338 -2.69 23.48 -1.33
C GLN A 338 -4.16 23.11 -1.18
N LEU A 339 -4.76 22.50 -2.18
CA LEU A 339 -6.15 22.02 -2.12
C LEU A 339 -6.32 20.99 -1.00
N VAL A 340 -5.40 20.03 -0.88
CA VAL A 340 -5.44 19.02 0.19
C VAL A 340 -5.18 19.64 1.56
N ARG A 341 -4.26 20.61 1.67
CA ARG A 341 -4.01 21.36 2.91
C ARG A 341 -5.27 22.10 3.39
N GLN A 342 -5.99 22.75 2.47
CA GLN A 342 -7.27 23.41 2.78
C GLN A 342 -8.30 22.43 3.36
N VAL A 343 -8.32 21.19 2.89
CA VAL A 343 -9.25 20.14 3.36
C VAL A 343 -8.82 19.58 4.70
N VAL A 344 -7.55 19.16 4.85
CA VAL A 344 -7.06 18.53 6.08
C VAL A 344 -7.12 19.51 7.26
N ALA A 345 -6.73 20.77 7.05
CA ALA A 345 -6.73 21.81 8.08
C ALA A 345 -8.07 22.59 8.18
N ALA A 346 -9.11 22.17 7.45
CA ALA A 346 -10.38 22.91 7.39
C ALA A 346 -10.96 23.18 8.80
N LYS A 347 -11.57 24.36 8.97
CA LYS A 347 -12.27 24.80 10.19
C LYS A 347 -13.33 25.85 9.87
N GLY A 348 -14.17 26.14 10.85
CA GLY A 348 -15.22 27.16 10.75
C GLY A 348 -16.57 26.63 10.27
N ASP A 349 -17.42 27.55 9.82
CA ASP A 349 -18.78 27.28 9.36
C ASP A 349 -18.77 26.57 8.00
N THR A 350 -19.36 25.37 7.93
CA THR A 350 -19.41 24.53 6.73
C THR A 350 -20.29 25.11 5.61
N LEU A 351 -21.14 26.09 5.93
CA LEU A 351 -21.91 26.83 4.92
C LEU A 351 -21.16 28.08 4.40
N LYS A 352 -19.94 28.32 4.89
CA LYS A 352 -19.04 29.39 4.40
C LYS A 352 -17.73 28.84 3.87
N ASN A 353 -17.21 27.80 4.51
CA ASN A 353 -16.02 27.06 4.11
C ASN A 353 -16.43 25.68 3.57
N GLY A 354 -16.45 25.54 2.24
CA GLY A 354 -16.83 24.29 1.58
C GLY A 354 -15.96 23.10 1.98
N ALA A 355 -14.64 23.28 2.09
CA ALA A 355 -13.68 22.24 2.47
C ALA A 355 -14.01 21.57 3.82
N ALA A 356 -14.60 22.32 4.75
CA ALA A 356 -14.98 21.79 6.06
C ALA A 356 -16.07 20.71 5.99
N ASN A 357 -16.82 20.60 4.88
CA ASN A 357 -17.79 19.53 4.69
C ASN A 357 -17.16 18.14 4.51
N PHE A 358 -15.86 18.04 4.25
CA PHE A 358 -15.14 16.76 4.31
C PHE A 358 -15.29 16.11 5.70
N TYR A 359 -15.27 16.91 6.77
CA TYR A 359 -15.52 16.48 8.15
C TYR A 359 -17.01 16.28 8.51
N SER A 360 -17.93 16.80 7.69
CA SER A 360 -19.37 16.56 7.90
C SER A 360 -19.77 15.12 7.55
N ILE A 361 -19.00 14.46 6.67
CA ILE A 361 -19.28 13.09 6.21
C ILE A 361 -18.82 12.07 7.26
N HIS A 362 -17.72 12.34 7.96
CA HIS A 362 -17.11 11.46 8.95
C HIS A 362 -16.71 12.24 10.20
N GLN A 363 -17.35 11.90 11.33
CA GLN A 363 -17.29 12.68 12.57
C GLN A 363 -16.35 12.07 13.63
N ASP A 364 -15.93 10.82 13.45
CA ASP A 364 -15.02 10.13 14.36
C ASP A 364 -13.56 10.14 13.84
N PRO A 365 -12.56 10.19 14.75
CA PRO A 365 -11.15 10.28 14.36
C PRO A 365 -10.65 9.07 13.56
N GLU A 366 -11.17 7.88 13.84
CA GLU A 366 -10.76 6.62 13.21
C GLU A 366 -11.17 6.61 11.73
N THR A 367 -12.43 6.87 11.43
CA THR A 367 -12.91 6.90 10.04
C THR A 367 -12.30 8.06 9.27
N MET A 368 -12.07 9.22 9.92
CA MET A 368 -11.39 10.34 9.28
C MET A 368 -9.95 9.98 8.86
N ALA A 369 -9.19 9.32 9.74
CA ALA A 369 -7.86 8.80 9.41
C ALA A 369 -7.89 7.83 8.23
N GLU A 370 -8.83 6.88 8.23
CA GLU A 370 -8.99 5.92 7.12
C GLU A 370 -9.24 6.63 5.79
N ASN A 371 -10.12 7.64 5.77
CA ASN A 371 -10.43 8.40 4.56
C ASN A 371 -9.26 9.25 4.06
N VAL A 372 -8.58 9.97 4.95
CA VAL A 372 -7.40 10.78 4.58
C VAL A 372 -6.31 9.88 4.00
N SER A 373 -6.09 8.71 4.61
CA SER A 373 -5.14 7.71 4.13
C SER A 373 -5.51 7.18 2.74
N GLN A 374 -6.75 6.78 2.52
CA GLN A 374 -7.18 6.22 1.24
C GLN A 374 -7.25 7.28 0.13
N ALA A 375 -7.79 8.47 0.44
CA ALA A 375 -7.97 9.54 -0.54
C ALA A 375 -6.65 10.13 -1.00
N PHE A 376 -5.76 10.48 -0.06
CA PHE A 376 -4.58 11.27 -0.38
C PHE A 376 -3.29 10.46 -0.47
N MET A 377 -3.26 9.22 0.06
CA MET A 377 -2.09 8.34 -0.02
C MET A 377 -2.37 7.03 -0.76
N SER A 378 -3.63 6.73 -1.12
CA SER A 378 -4.02 5.42 -1.68
C SER A 378 -3.55 4.25 -0.79
N LEU A 379 -3.67 4.44 0.53
CA LEU A 379 -3.30 3.44 1.53
C LEU A 379 -4.53 3.03 2.33
N SER A 380 -4.82 1.73 2.39
CA SER A 380 -5.78 1.18 3.35
C SER A 380 -5.08 0.83 4.65
N ILE A 381 -5.54 1.41 5.76
CA ILE A 381 -5.00 1.18 7.10
C ILE A 381 -6.03 0.56 8.06
N ASN A 382 -7.27 0.32 7.60
CA ASN A 382 -8.40 -0.04 8.46
C ASN A 382 -8.17 -1.39 9.16
N CYS A 383 -7.50 -2.34 8.50
CA CYS A 383 -7.12 -3.60 9.15
C CYS A 383 -6.17 -3.39 10.33
N ALA A 384 -5.38 -2.31 10.32
CA ALA A 384 -4.49 -1.95 11.41
C ALA A 384 -5.25 -1.50 12.68
N LYS A 385 -6.56 -1.26 12.61
CA LYS A 385 -7.40 -0.84 13.75
C LYS A 385 -7.47 -1.86 14.88
N CYS A 386 -7.53 -3.15 14.55
CA CYS A 386 -7.74 -4.22 15.53
C CYS A 386 -6.46 -5.02 15.84
N HIS A 387 -5.53 -5.09 14.88
CA HIS A 387 -4.26 -5.82 14.94
C HIS A 387 -3.27 -5.15 13.97
N ASN A 388 -2.00 -5.55 13.87
CA ASN A 388 -1.14 -5.04 12.80
C ASN A 388 -1.66 -5.46 11.41
N HIS A 389 -1.52 -4.61 10.40
CA HIS A 389 -2.02 -4.89 9.06
C HIS A 389 -1.44 -6.21 8.52
N PRO A 390 -2.26 -7.13 7.98
CA PRO A 390 -1.79 -8.46 7.61
C PRO A 390 -0.99 -8.50 6.31
N LEU A 391 -1.16 -7.47 5.49
CA LEU A 391 -0.58 -7.34 4.14
C LEU A 391 0.24 -6.07 3.96
N GLU A 392 0.49 -5.31 5.04
CA GLU A 392 1.32 -4.09 5.02
C GLU A 392 2.08 -3.93 6.33
N LYS A 393 3.09 -3.06 6.34
CA LYS A 393 3.91 -2.75 7.52
C LYS A 393 3.17 -2.02 8.65
N TRP A 394 1.95 -1.54 8.41
CA TRP A 394 1.24 -0.66 9.34
C TRP A 394 0.88 -1.37 10.64
N THR A 395 1.35 -0.82 11.74
CA THR A 395 1.07 -1.36 13.08
C THR A 395 -0.23 -0.81 13.68
N ASN A 396 -0.77 -1.51 14.66
CA ASN A 396 -1.91 -1.02 15.45
C ASN A 396 -1.59 0.29 16.18
N ASP A 397 -0.35 0.42 16.65
CA ASP A 397 0.10 1.64 17.32
C ASP A 397 0.18 2.82 16.34
N GLN A 398 0.68 2.61 15.13
CA GLN A 398 0.68 3.64 14.07
C GLN A 398 -0.74 4.04 13.64
N TYR A 399 -1.68 3.08 13.53
CA TYR A 399 -3.08 3.41 13.23
C TYR A 399 -3.65 4.38 14.27
N TYR A 400 -3.49 4.05 15.56
CA TYR A 400 -4.02 4.89 16.64
C TYR A 400 -3.25 6.20 16.79
N SER A 401 -1.95 6.23 16.49
CA SER A 401 -1.15 7.48 16.43
C SER A 401 -1.68 8.41 15.33
N PHE A 402 -1.97 7.85 14.15
CA PHE A 402 -2.49 8.59 13.00
C PHE A 402 -3.92 9.10 13.25
N ALA A 403 -4.80 8.24 13.74
CA ALA A 403 -6.17 8.62 14.10
C ALA A 403 -6.20 9.66 15.23
N ASN A 404 -5.23 9.65 16.14
CA ASN A 404 -5.14 10.64 17.23
C ASN A 404 -4.84 12.08 16.74
N LEU A 405 -4.40 12.27 15.48
CA LEU A 405 -4.29 13.59 14.85
C LEU A 405 -5.65 14.29 14.70
N PHE A 406 -6.74 13.52 14.60
CA PHE A 406 -8.10 14.02 14.44
C PHE A 406 -8.89 14.06 15.76
N ALA A 407 -8.33 13.58 16.87
CA ALA A 407 -9.03 13.38 18.13
C ALA A 407 -9.57 14.65 18.80
N ARG A 408 -9.08 15.82 18.40
CA ARG A 408 -9.51 17.14 18.94
C ARG A 408 -10.47 17.89 18.03
N VAL A 409 -10.80 17.36 16.85
CA VAL A 409 -11.76 17.97 15.95
C VAL A 409 -13.16 17.79 16.52
N ARG A 410 -13.91 18.89 16.65
CA ARG A 410 -15.30 18.91 17.14
C ARG A 410 -16.13 19.83 16.25
N ALA A 411 -17.44 19.64 16.20
CA ALA A 411 -18.30 20.65 15.62
C ALA A 411 -19.58 20.89 16.41
N LYS A 412 -20.02 22.14 16.40
CA LYS A 412 -21.40 22.49 16.80
C LYS A 412 -22.35 21.88 15.78
N GLY A 413 -23.37 21.17 16.26
CA GLY A 413 -24.32 20.44 15.42
C GLY A 413 -23.92 19.01 15.06
N TRP A 414 -22.79 18.47 15.58
CA TRP A 414 -22.49 17.03 15.51
C TRP A 414 -23.40 16.21 16.45
N GLY A 415 -23.62 14.94 16.09
CA GLY A 415 -24.52 14.02 16.79
C GLY A 415 -25.85 13.75 16.05
N GLY A 416 -26.36 12.52 16.14
CA GLY A 416 -27.57 12.08 15.42
C GLY A 416 -27.29 11.64 13.98
N ASP A 417 -28.35 11.53 13.15
CA ASP A 417 -28.22 11.30 11.71
C ASP A 417 -27.39 12.44 11.09
N ALA A 418 -26.48 12.14 10.16
CA ALA A 418 -25.69 13.16 9.45
C ALA A 418 -26.58 14.23 8.77
N ARG A 419 -27.82 13.85 8.44
CA ARG A 419 -28.85 14.75 7.92
C ARG A 419 -29.67 15.46 9.01
N SER A 420 -29.58 15.14 10.29
CA SER A 420 -30.36 15.84 11.32
C SER A 420 -30.08 17.36 11.34
N GLY A 421 -31.12 18.15 11.53
CA GLY A 421 -31.07 19.62 11.50
C GLY A 421 -30.96 20.22 10.08
N ASP A 422 -30.45 21.44 10.01
CA ASP A 422 -30.25 22.24 8.79
C ASP A 422 -29.00 21.87 7.97
N GLY A 423 -28.14 21.00 8.53
CA GLY A 423 -26.85 20.62 7.94
C GLY A 423 -25.75 21.65 8.14
N ALA A 424 -25.99 22.76 8.85
CA ALA A 424 -24.97 23.72 9.22
C ALA A 424 -24.12 23.14 10.36
N ARG A 425 -22.79 23.20 10.21
CA ARG A 425 -21.85 22.77 11.24
C ARG A 425 -20.78 23.83 11.41
N THR A 426 -20.31 24.01 12.64
CA THR A 426 -19.14 24.88 12.90
C THR A 426 -18.03 24.04 13.47
N LEU A 427 -17.03 23.73 12.65
CA LEU A 427 -15.87 22.92 13.01
C LEU A 427 -14.88 23.76 13.82
N PHE A 428 -14.46 23.24 14.96
CA PHE A 428 -13.48 23.86 15.85
C PHE A 428 -12.56 22.81 16.46
N ILE A 429 -11.44 23.27 17.00
CA ILE A 429 -10.41 22.41 17.59
C ILE A 429 -10.44 22.59 19.09
N ALA A 430 -10.68 21.49 19.81
CA ALA A 430 -10.57 21.45 21.25
C ALA A 430 -9.11 21.57 21.69
N ASP A 431 -8.87 22.16 22.85
CA ASP A 431 -7.55 22.28 23.47
C ASP A 431 -7.04 20.93 24.04
N ARG A 432 -7.95 19.99 24.27
CA ARG A 432 -7.70 18.66 24.83
C ARG A 432 -8.51 17.58 24.13
N GLY A 433 -8.05 16.34 24.29
CA GLY A 433 -8.72 15.16 23.77
C GLY A 433 -7.74 14.26 23.05
N ASP A 434 -7.81 12.97 23.36
CA ASP A 434 -7.02 11.93 22.73
C ASP A 434 -7.87 10.70 22.44
N LEU A 435 -7.51 10.01 21.38
CA LEU A 435 -8.10 8.72 21.02
C LEU A 435 -7.43 7.62 21.84
N ILE A 436 -8.22 6.94 22.68
CA ILE A 436 -7.74 5.79 23.45
C ILE A 436 -7.64 4.57 22.55
N GLN A 437 -6.46 3.95 22.52
CA GLN A 437 -6.27 2.66 21.87
C GLN A 437 -6.89 1.55 22.75
N PRO A 438 -7.87 0.78 22.26
CA PRO A 438 -8.55 -0.25 23.06
C PRO A 438 -7.60 -1.32 23.62
N ARG A 439 -6.56 -1.68 22.87
CA ARG A 439 -5.59 -2.73 23.23
C ARG A 439 -4.78 -2.38 24.48
N THR A 440 -4.30 -1.14 24.58
CA THR A 440 -3.41 -0.68 25.66
C THR A 440 -4.17 0.07 26.75
N GLY A 441 -5.40 0.50 26.48
CA GLY A 441 -6.18 1.36 27.35
C GLY A 441 -5.61 2.77 27.50
N LYS A 442 -4.64 3.15 26.65
CA LYS A 442 -3.93 4.43 26.67
C LYS A 442 -3.93 5.05 25.27
N PRO A 443 -3.81 6.38 25.14
CA PRO A 443 -3.63 7.00 23.83
C PRO A 443 -2.22 6.75 23.31
N GLN A 444 -2.07 6.70 21.99
CA GLN A 444 -0.78 6.76 21.33
C GLN A 444 -0.39 8.22 21.04
N PRO A 445 0.90 8.59 21.10
CA PRO A 445 1.34 9.92 20.68
C PRO A 445 0.85 10.23 19.25
N PRO A 446 0.23 11.39 19.01
CA PRO A 446 -0.29 11.73 17.68
C PRO A 446 0.85 11.85 16.66
N ALA A 447 0.79 11.09 15.56
CA ALA A 447 1.87 11.06 14.56
C ALA A 447 1.34 10.71 13.17
N PRO A 448 1.88 11.30 12.08
CA PRO A 448 1.68 10.76 10.74
C PRO A 448 2.22 9.32 10.64
N LEU A 449 1.74 8.50 9.69
CA LEU A 449 2.06 7.06 9.62
C LEU A 449 3.57 6.74 9.65
N ASP A 450 4.36 7.40 8.80
CA ASP A 450 5.83 7.36 8.81
C ASP A 450 6.44 8.72 9.24
N GLY A 451 5.66 9.52 9.98
CA GLY A 451 6.07 10.84 10.46
C GLY A 451 6.59 10.80 11.89
N GLN A 452 7.19 11.92 12.32
CA GLN A 452 7.57 12.10 13.72
C GLN A 452 6.32 12.33 14.57
N ALA A 453 6.35 11.81 15.79
CA ALA A 453 5.29 12.06 16.76
C ALA A 453 5.30 13.51 17.23
N ILE A 454 4.11 14.09 17.33
CA ILE A 454 3.86 15.38 17.95
C ILE A 454 3.76 15.14 19.47
N ALA A 455 4.30 16.06 20.26
CA ALA A 455 4.18 16.00 21.72
C ALA A 455 2.70 15.94 22.14
N SER A 456 2.36 14.97 22.99
CA SER A 456 0.95 14.70 23.37
C SER A 456 0.27 15.88 24.05
N ASP A 457 1.04 16.70 24.76
CA ASP A 457 0.63 17.91 25.48
C ASP A 457 0.64 19.18 24.62
N SER A 458 1.11 19.11 23.36
CA SER A 458 1.03 20.24 22.43
C SER A 458 -0.43 20.71 22.30
N THR A 459 -0.64 22.03 22.32
CA THR A 459 -1.94 22.68 22.13
C THR A 459 -2.18 23.12 20.68
N GLU A 460 -1.21 22.90 19.80
CA GLU A 460 -1.31 23.22 18.38
C GLU A 460 -2.35 22.33 17.67
N ASP A 461 -2.88 22.81 16.55
CA ASP A 461 -3.73 22.00 15.69
C ASP A 461 -2.87 20.92 15.01
N ARG A 462 -2.99 19.70 15.53
CA ARG A 462 -2.26 18.50 15.07
C ARG A 462 -2.40 18.25 13.57
N ARG A 463 -3.46 18.78 12.95
CA ARG A 463 -3.74 18.60 11.51
C ARG A 463 -2.91 19.51 10.62
N GLU A 464 -2.38 20.62 11.14
CA GLU A 464 -1.44 21.47 10.40
C GLU A 464 -0.14 20.69 10.16
N ALA A 465 0.40 20.07 11.21
CA ALA A 465 1.57 19.18 11.09
C ALA A 465 1.29 17.97 10.17
N LEU A 466 0.07 17.41 10.20
CA LEU A 466 -0.33 16.38 9.25
C LEU A 466 -0.35 16.90 7.80
N ALA A 467 -0.92 18.08 7.56
CA ALA A 467 -0.99 18.64 6.23
C ALA A 467 0.41 18.95 5.67
N ASP A 468 1.32 19.41 6.53
CA ASP A 468 2.73 19.64 6.16
C ASP A 468 3.45 18.34 5.81
N TRP A 469 3.31 17.30 6.63
CA TRP A 469 3.88 15.98 6.33
C TRP A 469 3.26 15.33 5.09
N LEU A 470 1.94 15.47 4.91
CA LEU A 470 1.23 14.86 3.79
C LEU A 470 1.66 15.48 2.47
N THR A 471 1.81 16.81 2.43
CA THR A 471 2.10 17.57 1.21
C THR A 471 3.59 17.78 0.95
N SER A 472 4.45 17.37 1.88
CA SER A 472 5.90 17.41 1.74
C SER A 472 6.35 16.63 0.49
N PRO A 473 7.31 17.17 -0.31
CA PRO A 473 7.90 16.48 -1.44
C PRO A 473 8.58 15.15 -1.09
N GLU A 474 8.98 14.98 0.18
CA GLU A 474 9.59 13.77 0.72
C GLU A 474 8.56 12.68 1.06
N ASN A 475 7.26 13.00 1.07
CA ASN A 475 6.21 12.02 1.32
C ASN A 475 6.17 10.97 0.19
N PRO A 476 6.38 9.67 0.48
CA PRO A 476 6.50 8.65 -0.55
C PRO A 476 5.14 8.19 -1.10
N TYR A 477 4.02 8.75 -0.64
CA TYR A 477 2.67 8.30 -1.01
C TYR A 477 1.88 9.38 -1.74
N PHE A 478 1.90 10.61 -1.24
CA PHE A 478 1.02 11.70 -1.67
C PHE A 478 1.05 11.97 -3.17
N THR A 479 2.23 12.27 -3.70
CA THR A 479 2.42 12.60 -5.12
C THR A 479 2.16 11.39 -6.02
N ARG A 480 2.48 10.18 -5.55
CA ARG A 480 2.25 8.93 -6.29
C ARG A 480 0.77 8.59 -6.39
N SER A 481 0.00 8.82 -5.32
CA SER A 481 -1.45 8.61 -5.27
C SER A 481 -2.14 9.39 -6.37
N ILE A 482 -1.97 10.72 -6.39
CA ILE A 482 -2.67 11.54 -7.38
C ILE A 482 -2.13 11.33 -8.79
N ALA A 483 -0.81 11.13 -8.96
CA ALA A 483 -0.24 10.86 -10.29
C ALA A 483 -0.79 9.56 -10.90
N ASN A 484 -0.92 8.51 -10.09
CA ASN A 484 -1.49 7.23 -10.52
C ASN A 484 -2.98 7.35 -10.89
N ARG A 485 -3.76 8.13 -10.13
CA ARG A 485 -5.18 8.39 -10.41
C ARG A 485 -5.39 9.21 -11.68
N VAL A 486 -4.58 10.26 -11.88
CA VAL A 486 -4.60 11.05 -13.12
C VAL A 486 -4.22 10.18 -14.31
N TRP A 487 -3.19 9.34 -14.18
CA TRP A 487 -2.83 8.37 -15.22
C TRP A 487 -4.00 7.41 -15.53
N ALA A 488 -4.61 6.82 -14.51
CA ALA A 488 -5.73 5.90 -14.67
C ALA A 488 -6.94 6.55 -15.36
N ASN A 489 -7.16 7.85 -15.16
CA ASN A 489 -8.20 8.58 -15.86
C ASN A 489 -8.03 8.56 -17.38
N PHE A 490 -6.80 8.72 -17.88
CA PHE A 490 -6.50 8.79 -19.32
C PHE A 490 -6.26 7.42 -19.98
N PHE A 491 -5.81 6.42 -19.22
CA PHE A 491 -5.52 5.09 -19.75
C PHE A 491 -6.54 4.01 -19.35
N GLY A 492 -7.52 4.37 -18.51
CA GLY A 492 -8.52 3.43 -17.98
C GLY A 492 -7.98 2.42 -16.95
N ARG A 493 -6.68 2.50 -16.62
CA ARG A 493 -5.99 1.63 -15.66
C ARG A 493 -4.79 2.36 -15.05
N GLY A 494 -4.60 2.21 -13.74
CA GLY A 494 -3.43 2.75 -13.04
C GLY A 494 -2.14 2.03 -13.40
N ILE A 495 -1.00 2.69 -13.16
CA ILE A 495 0.31 2.05 -13.19
C ILE A 495 0.41 1.06 -12.02
N VAL A 496 -0.16 1.45 -10.87
CA VAL A 496 -0.57 0.54 -9.79
C VAL A 496 -2.09 0.38 -9.86
N GLU A 497 -2.57 -0.86 -9.83
CA GLU A 497 -3.99 -1.19 -9.92
C GLU A 497 -4.34 -2.20 -8.81
N PRO A 498 -5.38 -1.98 -7.99
CA PRO A 498 -6.29 -0.82 -7.96
C PRO A 498 -5.62 0.53 -7.66
N VAL A 499 -6.20 1.63 -8.14
CA VAL A 499 -5.63 2.99 -7.99
C VAL A 499 -5.53 3.48 -6.54
N ASP A 500 -6.28 2.87 -5.64
CA ASP A 500 -6.35 3.16 -4.21
C ASP A 500 -5.58 2.16 -3.32
N ASP A 501 -4.68 1.37 -3.93
CA ASP A 501 -3.93 0.29 -3.29
C ASP A 501 -2.42 0.40 -3.58
N LEU A 502 -1.79 1.52 -3.18
CA LEU A 502 -0.35 1.82 -3.32
C LEU A 502 0.53 1.09 -2.29
N ARG A 503 0.19 -0.16 -2.05
CA ARG A 503 0.78 -0.98 -1.00
C ARG A 503 2.10 -1.60 -1.46
N THR A 504 3.02 -1.94 -0.56
CA THR A 504 4.32 -2.50 -0.98
C THR A 504 4.12 -3.85 -1.68
N SER A 505 3.16 -4.67 -1.26
CA SER A 505 2.78 -5.91 -1.94
C SER A 505 2.02 -5.73 -3.27
N ASN A 506 1.72 -4.50 -3.71
CA ASN A 506 1.11 -4.20 -5.01
C ASN A 506 1.97 -3.20 -5.80
N PRO A 507 3.15 -3.64 -6.28
CA PRO A 507 4.09 -2.74 -6.91
C PRO A 507 3.62 -2.24 -8.27
N ALA A 508 4.11 -1.06 -8.69
CA ALA A 508 3.76 -0.52 -10.01
C ALA A 508 4.24 -1.43 -11.15
N SER A 509 3.41 -1.56 -12.19
CA SER A 509 3.75 -2.25 -13.44
C SER A 509 4.94 -1.61 -14.17
N ASN A 510 5.18 -0.30 -13.95
CA ASN A 510 6.35 0.42 -14.42
C ASN A 510 6.75 1.48 -13.37
N GLU A 511 7.58 1.09 -12.40
CA GLU A 511 8.01 2.04 -11.35
C GLU A 511 8.79 3.25 -11.87
N PRO A 512 9.75 3.10 -12.80
CA PRO A 512 10.44 4.26 -13.37
C PRO A 512 9.50 5.28 -14.02
N LEU A 513 8.36 4.85 -14.58
CA LEU A 513 7.32 5.72 -15.11
C LEU A 513 6.56 6.44 -14.00
N LEU A 514 6.02 5.71 -13.01
CA LEU A 514 5.26 6.31 -11.91
C LEU A 514 6.12 7.33 -11.15
N HIS A 515 7.36 6.98 -10.86
CA HIS A 515 8.32 7.89 -10.26
C HIS A 515 8.54 9.15 -11.12
N ALA A 516 8.74 9.00 -12.44
CA ALA A 516 8.98 10.15 -13.32
C ALA A 516 7.79 11.12 -13.39
N ILE A 517 6.55 10.62 -13.45
CA ILE A 517 5.36 11.49 -13.47
C ILE A 517 5.09 12.13 -12.10
N SER A 518 5.41 11.44 -11.00
CA SER A 518 5.35 12.03 -9.66
C SER A 518 6.40 13.12 -9.48
N GLU A 519 7.64 12.90 -9.91
CA GLU A 519 8.66 13.95 -9.89
C GLU A 519 8.26 15.15 -10.73
N HIS A 520 7.68 14.94 -11.92
CA HIS A 520 7.18 16.04 -12.75
C HIS A 520 6.16 16.87 -11.97
N LEU A 521 5.19 16.23 -11.32
CA LEU A 521 4.16 16.93 -10.57
C LEU A 521 4.76 17.74 -9.40
N ALA A 522 5.65 17.15 -8.61
CA ALA A 522 6.32 17.85 -7.52
C ALA A 522 7.16 19.05 -8.00
N LYS A 523 7.91 18.89 -9.11
CA LYS A 523 8.72 19.97 -9.72
C LYS A 523 7.88 21.09 -10.32
N ASN A 524 6.62 20.83 -10.67
CA ASN A 524 5.69 21.80 -11.24
C ASN A 524 4.68 22.28 -10.20
N ASN A 525 5.08 22.38 -8.93
CA ASN A 525 4.27 22.92 -7.83
C ASN A 525 2.88 22.27 -7.75
N TYR A 526 2.81 20.95 -7.95
CA TYR A 526 1.57 20.18 -7.86
C TYR A 526 0.43 20.65 -8.77
N ASP A 527 0.74 21.33 -9.89
CA ASP A 527 -0.24 21.66 -10.94
C ASP A 527 -0.69 20.39 -11.68
N LEU A 528 -1.93 19.97 -11.42
CA LEU A 528 -2.52 18.80 -12.08
C LEU A 528 -2.69 19.00 -13.59
N LYS A 529 -3.02 20.22 -14.06
CA LYS A 529 -3.11 20.49 -15.51
C LYS A 529 -1.75 20.32 -16.19
N SER A 530 -0.65 20.66 -15.52
CA SER A 530 0.70 20.39 -16.02
C SER A 530 0.96 18.89 -16.22
N LEU A 531 0.58 18.05 -15.25
CA LEU A 531 0.69 16.59 -15.40
C LEU A 531 -0.23 16.04 -16.50
N MET A 532 -1.49 16.49 -16.57
CA MET A 532 -2.42 16.09 -17.63
C MET A 532 -1.87 16.45 -19.01
N ARG A 533 -1.32 17.65 -19.18
CA ARG A 533 -0.66 18.09 -20.40
C ARG A 533 0.53 17.20 -20.77
N LEU A 534 1.38 16.84 -19.81
CA LEU A 534 2.50 15.90 -20.04
C LEU A 534 1.98 14.56 -20.59
N ILE A 535 0.92 14.01 -19.99
CA ILE A 535 0.32 12.74 -20.43
C ILE A 535 -0.27 12.87 -21.84
N LEU A 536 -1.16 13.83 -22.05
CA LEU A 536 -1.90 14.02 -23.31
C LEU A 536 -0.97 14.31 -24.50
N ARG A 537 0.15 15.00 -24.24
CA ARG A 537 1.17 15.32 -25.26
C ARG A 537 2.14 14.16 -25.54
N SER A 538 2.15 13.10 -24.74
CA SER A 538 3.03 11.95 -24.95
C SER A 538 2.65 11.18 -26.22
N GLU A 539 3.65 10.62 -26.89
CA GLU A 539 3.41 9.67 -27.98
C GLU A 539 2.69 8.41 -27.47
N THR A 540 2.91 8.06 -26.21
CA THR A 540 2.22 6.97 -25.52
C THR A 540 0.70 7.14 -25.51
N TYR A 541 0.19 8.31 -25.13
CA TYR A 541 -1.25 8.59 -25.18
C TYR A 541 -1.79 8.66 -26.62
N ARG A 542 -0.93 9.01 -27.58
CA ARG A 542 -1.25 9.09 -29.01
C ARG A 542 -1.18 7.75 -29.75
N ARG A 543 -0.84 6.64 -29.07
CA ARG A 543 -0.88 5.30 -29.67
C ARG A 543 -2.30 4.76 -29.77
N SER A 544 -2.53 3.92 -30.77
CA SER A 544 -3.76 3.14 -30.89
C SER A 544 -3.86 2.15 -29.71
N SER A 545 -5.09 1.90 -29.26
CA SER A 545 -5.39 0.86 -28.27
C SER A 545 -5.41 -0.54 -28.88
N THR A 546 -5.30 -0.66 -30.21
CA THR A 546 -5.22 -1.96 -30.88
C THR A 546 -3.89 -2.64 -30.51
N PRO A 547 -3.94 -3.84 -29.91
CA PRO A 547 -2.73 -4.60 -29.63
C PRO A 547 -2.10 -5.08 -30.94
N LEU A 548 -0.77 -5.19 -30.95
CA LEU A 548 -0.05 -5.82 -32.06
C LEU A 548 -0.03 -7.34 -31.87
N PRO A 549 -0.05 -8.14 -32.96
CA PRO A 549 -0.01 -9.60 -32.91
C PRO A 549 1.21 -10.17 -32.19
#